data_AF-A0A2W2DLD2-F1
#
_entry.id   AF-A0A2W2DLD2-F1
#
_cell.length_a   1.000
_cell.length_b   1.000
_cell.length_c   1.000
_cell.angle_alpha   90.00
_cell.angle_beta   90.00
_cell.angle_gamma   90.00
#
_symmetry.space_group_name_H-M   'P 1'
#
loop_
_entity.id
_entity.type
_entity.pdbx_description
1 polymer ?
#
loop_
_entity_poly.entity_id
_entity_poly.type
_entity_poly.pdbx_seq_one_letter_code
_entity_poly.pdbx_strand_id
1 'polypeptide(L)'
;MGWLQRVLGGRQVEHDPGRQEALLQEVRHRFGIRVQLRARDQIEAITQLLDNEDGLVVATWVVREVADQAHTDLLSQAADLHRRTGYRLMVDRRNYRPLWREAGSELRWPLFDPPGGLHPYVQVVAAATVIGNRASRVVKATDPEPVLSSVFELFDLTSAGWEYGRVRPDTDGAELAMRLIAAAREINAALPDPPPLPQSVRELMRRNNTVHVYDPAGDRVVGGINLGAELRPALLS
;
A
#
# COMPACT_ATOMS: atom_id res chain seq x y z
N MET A 1 31.21 6.38 37.50
CA MET A 1 31.15 6.06 36.06
C MET A 1 29.81 5.40 35.68
N GLY A 2 28.66 6.02 35.99
CA GLY A 2 27.34 5.35 35.89
C GLY A 2 26.26 6.12 35.12
N TRP A 3 26.64 7.19 34.41
CA TRP A 3 25.66 8.06 33.72
C TRP A 3 25.64 7.86 32.20
N LEU A 4 26.69 7.26 31.61
CA LEU A 4 26.80 7.01 30.16
C LEU A 4 26.05 5.74 29.69
N GLN A 5 25.75 4.78 30.58
CA GLN A 5 24.98 3.58 30.21
C GLN A 5 23.46 3.83 30.09
N ARG A 6 22.94 4.96 30.59
CA ARG A 6 21.51 5.31 30.47
C ARG A 6 21.15 6.06 29.18
N VAL A 7 22.13 6.62 28.48
CA VAL A 7 21.91 7.36 27.21
C VAL A 7 21.94 6.42 25.99
N LEU A 8 22.48 5.20 26.13
CA LEU A 8 22.52 4.18 25.08
C LEU A 8 21.53 3.02 25.33
N GLY A 9 20.60 3.18 26.28
CA GLY A 9 19.64 2.16 26.69
C GLY A 9 18.43 1.99 25.75
N GLY A 10 18.50 2.47 24.52
CA GLY A 10 17.58 2.00 23.49
C GLY A 10 17.99 0.58 23.14
N ARG A 11 17.20 -0.42 23.56
CA ARG A 11 17.29 -1.80 23.04
C ARG A 11 17.48 -1.68 21.53
N GLN A 12 18.71 -1.88 21.07
CA GLN A 12 19.01 -1.98 19.66
C GLN A 12 18.22 -3.20 19.21
N VAL A 13 17.20 -2.98 18.37
CA VAL A 13 16.34 -4.04 17.88
C VAL A 13 17.26 -5.00 17.15
N GLU A 14 17.43 -6.20 17.70
CA GLU A 14 18.25 -7.25 17.10
C GLU A 14 17.45 -7.80 15.93
N HIS A 15 17.59 -7.16 14.77
CA HIS A 15 17.04 -7.61 13.52
C HIS A 15 17.78 -8.88 13.10
N ASP A 16 17.06 -9.99 13.00
CA ASP A 16 17.60 -11.26 12.49
C ASP A 16 17.15 -11.41 11.02
N PRO A 17 18.04 -11.17 10.03
CA PRO A 17 17.68 -11.24 8.62
C PRO A 17 17.15 -12.63 8.22
N GLY A 18 17.62 -13.70 8.88
CA GLY A 18 17.16 -15.05 8.61
C GLY A 18 15.71 -15.26 9.05
N ARG A 19 15.32 -14.68 10.19
CA ARG A 19 13.91 -14.70 10.66
C ARG A 19 13.02 -13.85 9.78
N GLN A 20 13.49 -12.67 9.35
CA GLN A 20 12.72 -11.77 8.49
C GLN A 20 12.42 -12.42 7.14
N GLU A 21 13.42 -13.07 6.53
CA GLU A 21 13.23 -13.82 5.29
C GLU A 21 12.27 -15.00 5.51
N ALA A 22 12.46 -15.80 6.57
CA ALA A 22 11.57 -16.91 6.87
C ALA A 22 10.11 -16.46 7.08
N LEU A 23 9.92 -15.34 7.78
CA LEU A 23 8.61 -14.74 8.03
C LEU A 23 7.97 -14.21 6.74
N LEU A 24 8.74 -13.55 5.87
CA LEU A 24 8.27 -13.13 4.55
C LEU A 24 7.85 -14.34 3.70
N GLN A 25 8.65 -15.42 3.72
CA GLN A 25 8.30 -16.65 3.01
C GLN A 25 7.05 -17.31 3.59
N GLU A 26 6.86 -17.30 4.91
CA GLU A 26 5.61 -17.79 5.51
C GLU A 26 4.40 -16.97 5.05
N VAL A 27 4.51 -15.63 5.02
CA VAL A 27 3.44 -14.75 4.56
C VAL A 27 3.07 -15.01 3.08
N ARG A 28 4.07 -15.24 2.23
CA ARG A 28 3.87 -15.54 0.80
C ARG A 28 3.21 -16.89 0.56
N HIS A 29 3.63 -17.93 1.28
CA HIS A 29 3.22 -19.30 1.00
C HIS A 29 1.92 -19.71 1.70
N ARG A 30 1.65 -19.14 2.88
CA ARG A 30 0.54 -19.56 3.74
C ARG A 30 -0.75 -18.75 3.53
N PHE A 31 -0.68 -17.63 2.82
CA PHE A 31 -1.80 -16.71 2.60
C PHE A 31 -1.92 -16.32 1.12
N GLY A 32 -3.06 -15.75 0.75
CA GLY A 32 -3.36 -15.26 -0.60
C GLY A 32 -4.48 -16.05 -1.28
N ILE A 33 -4.60 -15.86 -2.60
CA ILE A 33 -5.75 -16.32 -3.40
C ILE A 33 -5.95 -17.84 -3.41
N ARG A 34 -4.89 -18.62 -3.18
CA ARG A 34 -4.94 -20.09 -3.21
C ARG A 34 -5.44 -20.70 -1.90
N VAL A 35 -5.63 -19.88 -0.86
CA VAL A 35 -5.96 -20.34 0.48
C VAL A 35 -7.47 -20.32 0.68
N GLN A 36 -8.02 -21.45 1.14
CA GLN A 36 -9.45 -21.60 1.44
C GLN A 36 -9.83 -20.99 2.81
N LEU A 37 -9.45 -19.73 3.02
CA LEU A 37 -9.84 -18.91 4.17
C LEU A 37 -10.44 -17.61 3.67
N ARG A 38 -11.39 -17.03 4.42
CA ARG A 38 -11.94 -15.72 4.05
C ARG A 38 -10.83 -14.68 4.14
N ALA A 39 -10.84 -13.69 3.23
CA ALA A 39 -9.80 -12.65 3.18
C ALA A 39 -9.59 -11.98 4.55
N ARG A 40 -10.67 -11.66 5.26
CA ARG A 40 -10.63 -11.10 6.62
C ARG A 40 -9.86 -11.97 7.62
N ASP A 41 -10.09 -13.27 7.62
CA ASP A 41 -9.43 -14.20 8.55
C ASP A 41 -7.94 -14.31 8.21
N GLN A 42 -7.59 -14.26 6.92
CA GLN A 42 -6.20 -14.21 6.47
C GLN A 42 -5.51 -12.91 6.91
N ILE A 43 -6.18 -11.76 6.74
CA ILE A 43 -5.66 -10.45 7.17
C ILE A 43 -5.35 -10.48 8.67
N GLU A 44 -6.31 -10.94 9.49
CA GLU A 44 -6.13 -11.01 10.94
C GLU A 44 -4.95 -11.92 11.33
N ALA A 45 -4.84 -13.09 10.72
CA ALA A 45 -3.74 -14.01 10.95
C ALA A 45 -2.37 -13.44 10.55
N ILE A 46 -2.28 -12.73 9.42
CA ILE A 46 -1.04 -12.05 9.00
C ILE A 46 -0.71 -10.91 9.96
N THR A 47 -1.70 -10.10 10.35
CA THR A 47 -1.49 -8.99 11.29
C THR A 47 -0.95 -9.50 12.63
N GLN A 48 -1.49 -10.60 13.16
CA GLN A 48 -0.97 -11.23 14.38
C GLN A 48 0.44 -11.81 14.19
N LEU A 49 0.69 -12.48 13.06
CA LEU A 49 2.00 -13.04 12.72
C LEU A 49 3.09 -11.96 12.64
N LEU A 50 2.74 -10.78 12.13
CA LEU A 50 3.66 -9.64 11.96
C LEU A 50 3.71 -8.71 13.19
N ASP A 51 3.04 -9.03 14.30
CA ASP A 51 2.98 -8.18 15.49
C ASP A 51 4.23 -8.28 16.39
N ASN A 52 5.41 -8.20 15.79
CA ASN A 52 6.70 -8.09 16.50
C ASN A 52 7.65 -7.17 15.70
N GLU A 53 8.90 -6.97 16.15
CA GLU A 53 9.81 -6.02 15.48
C GLU A 53 10.29 -6.53 14.10
N ASP A 54 10.58 -7.83 13.95
CA ASP A 54 10.91 -8.42 12.65
C ASP A 54 9.69 -8.40 11.70
N GLY A 55 8.50 -8.65 12.25
CA GLY A 55 7.24 -8.56 11.53
C GLY A 55 6.93 -7.16 11.04
N LEU A 56 7.31 -6.12 11.80
CA LEU A 56 7.21 -4.74 11.33
C LEU A 56 8.13 -4.49 10.12
N VAL A 57 9.37 -4.98 10.15
CA VAL A 57 10.30 -4.89 9.01
C VAL A 57 9.70 -5.61 7.79
N VAL A 58 9.19 -6.84 7.97
CA VAL A 58 8.53 -7.60 6.89
C VAL A 58 7.30 -6.87 6.35
N ALA A 59 6.49 -6.25 7.19
CA ALA A 59 5.35 -5.44 6.74
C ALA A 59 5.82 -4.27 5.84
N THR A 60 6.90 -3.59 6.21
CA THR A 60 7.49 -2.53 5.36
C THR A 60 8.01 -3.08 4.02
N TRP A 61 8.61 -4.28 4.03
CA TRP A 61 9.08 -4.93 2.81
C TRP A 61 7.93 -5.32 1.89
N VAL A 62 6.84 -5.88 2.42
CA VAL A 62 5.64 -6.24 1.63
C VAL A 62 5.10 -5.04 0.87
N VAL A 63 4.91 -3.90 1.54
CA VAL A 63 4.38 -2.68 0.89
C VAL A 63 5.34 -2.14 -0.17
N ARG A 64 6.65 -2.13 0.11
CA ARG A 64 7.66 -1.66 -0.84
C ARG A 64 7.78 -2.57 -2.06
N GLU A 65 7.82 -3.88 -1.84
CA GLU A 65 7.97 -4.87 -2.89
C GLU A 65 6.78 -4.85 -3.85
N VAL A 66 5.54 -4.79 -3.33
CA VAL A 66 4.35 -4.70 -4.20
C VAL A 66 4.35 -3.40 -4.99
N ALA A 67 4.79 -2.29 -4.39
CA ALA A 67 4.94 -1.02 -5.10
C ALA A 67 6.00 -1.10 -6.22
N ASP A 68 7.17 -1.69 -5.94
CA ASP A 68 8.25 -1.89 -6.91
C ASP A 68 7.82 -2.81 -8.08
N GLN A 69 7.10 -3.88 -7.76
CA GLN A 69 6.57 -4.81 -8.76
C GLN A 69 5.49 -4.17 -9.63
N ALA A 70 4.58 -3.41 -9.02
CA ALA A 70 3.55 -2.69 -9.78
C ALA A 70 4.15 -1.64 -10.71
N HIS A 71 5.18 -0.91 -10.25
CA HIS A 71 5.92 0.02 -11.09
C HIS A 71 6.60 -0.69 -12.27
N THR A 72 7.26 -1.82 -12.00
CA THR A 72 7.94 -2.62 -13.03
C THR A 72 6.95 -3.18 -14.06
N ASP A 73 5.79 -3.66 -13.61
CA ASP A 73 4.73 -4.14 -14.53
C ASP A 73 4.23 -3.00 -15.42
N LEU A 74 3.98 -1.81 -14.87
CA LEU A 74 3.57 -0.65 -15.68
C LEU A 74 4.62 -0.19 -16.68
N LEU A 75 5.91 -0.23 -16.33
CA LEU A 75 7.00 0.03 -17.27
C LEU A 75 6.99 -0.98 -18.43
N SER A 76 6.79 -2.26 -18.12
CA SER A 76 6.68 -3.33 -19.11
C SER A 76 5.49 -3.11 -20.05
N GLN A 77 4.30 -2.85 -19.48
CA GLN A 77 3.08 -2.57 -20.25
C GLN A 77 3.22 -1.33 -21.15
N ALA A 78 3.84 -0.26 -20.64
CA ALA A 78 4.09 0.96 -21.41
C ALA A 78 5.07 0.71 -22.57
N ALA A 79 6.13 -0.08 -22.35
CA ALA A 79 7.06 -0.48 -23.40
C ALA A 79 6.36 -1.35 -24.47
N ASP A 80 5.48 -2.26 -24.06
CA ASP A 80 4.69 -3.10 -24.97
C ASP A 80 3.70 -2.31 -25.82
N LEU A 81 3.04 -1.31 -25.21
CA LEU A 81 2.18 -0.39 -25.95
C LEU A 81 2.98 0.45 -26.93
N HIS A 82 4.14 0.95 -26.53
CA HIS A 82 5.03 1.68 -27.42
C HIS A 82 5.47 0.84 -28.62
N ARG A 83 5.86 -0.43 -28.40
CA ARG A 83 6.23 -1.35 -29.49
C ARG A 83 5.09 -1.59 -30.47
N ARG A 84 3.85 -1.66 -30.00
CA ARG A 84 2.66 -1.94 -30.85
C ARG A 84 2.13 -0.71 -31.58
N THR A 85 2.23 0.48 -30.98
CA THR A 85 1.54 1.68 -31.46
C THR A 85 2.48 2.80 -31.91
N GLY A 86 3.77 2.73 -31.55
CA GLY A 86 4.74 3.80 -31.74
C GLY A 86 4.60 4.95 -30.73
N TYR A 87 3.57 4.94 -29.88
CA TYR A 87 3.29 6.01 -28.94
C TYR A 87 4.00 5.79 -27.59
N ARG A 88 4.71 6.80 -27.08
CA ARG A 88 5.52 6.67 -25.86
C ARG A 88 4.76 7.18 -24.65
N LEU A 89 4.42 6.27 -23.74
CA LEU A 89 3.82 6.59 -22.46
C LEU A 89 4.89 6.90 -21.40
N MET A 90 4.63 7.89 -20.55
CA MET A 90 5.46 8.20 -19.38
C MET A 90 4.90 7.53 -18.14
N VAL A 91 5.73 6.72 -17.46
CA VAL A 91 5.41 6.10 -16.18
C VAL A 91 6.12 6.89 -15.09
N ASP A 92 5.38 7.75 -14.37
CA ASP A 92 5.90 8.51 -13.23
C ASP A 92 5.48 7.84 -11.92
N ARG A 93 6.48 7.33 -11.18
CA ARG A 93 6.28 6.67 -9.89
C ARG A 93 5.64 7.55 -8.83
N ARG A 94 5.78 8.88 -8.94
CA ARG A 94 5.24 9.84 -7.98
C ARG A 94 3.79 10.22 -8.28
N ASN A 95 3.30 9.91 -9.48
CA ASN A 95 1.97 10.24 -9.93
C ASN A 95 1.59 9.41 -11.17
N TYR A 96 0.86 8.31 -10.95
CA TYR A 96 0.42 7.44 -12.04
C TYR A 96 -0.81 7.96 -12.78
N ARG A 97 -1.48 8.99 -12.26
CA ARG A 97 -2.76 9.47 -12.79
C ARG A 97 -2.70 9.95 -14.25
N PRO A 98 -1.65 10.67 -14.71
CA PRO A 98 -1.52 11.02 -16.12
C PRO A 98 -1.47 9.79 -17.03
N LEU A 99 -0.64 8.79 -16.69
CA LEU A 99 -0.56 7.52 -17.42
C LEU A 99 -1.93 6.85 -17.52
N TRP A 100 -2.64 6.75 -16.39
CA TRP A 100 -3.96 6.12 -16.33
C TRP A 100 -5.04 6.88 -17.11
N ARG A 101 -5.02 8.22 -17.11
CA ARG A 101 -5.95 9.02 -17.92
C ARG A 101 -5.73 8.80 -19.41
N GLU A 102 -4.48 8.66 -19.81
CA GLU A 102 -4.06 8.59 -21.20
C GLU A 102 -4.24 7.20 -21.81
N ALA A 103 -3.89 6.15 -21.06
CA ALA A 103 -3.86 4.78 -21.56
C ALA A 103 -4.63 3.78 -20.70
N GLY A 104 -5.47 4.23 -19.77
CA GLY A 104 -6.09 3.35 -18.77
C GLY A 104 -6.93 2.20 -19.34
N SER A 105 -7.52 2.36 -20.53
CA SER A 105 -8.24 1.27 -21.21
C SER A 105 -7.34 0.20 -21.83
N GLU A 106 -6.07 0.54 -22.07
CA GLU A 106 -5.06 -0.32 -22.68
C GLU A 106 -4.13 -0.96 -21.64
N LEU A 107 -4.19 -0.49 -20.39
CA LEU A 107 -3.40 -0.96 -19.27
C LEU A 107 -4.20 -1.94 -18.41
N ARG A 108 -3.55 -3.02 -18.01
CA ARG A 108 -4.02 -3.91 -16.95
C ARG A 108 -3.64 -3.33 -15.60
N TRP A 109 -4.57 -3.39 -14.64
CA TRP A 109 -4.30 -2.96 -13.29
C TRP A 109 -3.23 -3.84 -12.62
N PRO A 110 -2.09 -3.26 -12.19
CA PRO A 110 -0.91 -4.04 -11.77
C PRO A 110 -1.08 -4.69 -10.39
N LEU A 111 -2.13 -4.34 -9.66
CA LEU A 111 -2.41 -4.91 -8.34
C LEU A 111 -3.30 -6.18 -8.44
N PHE A 112 -3.85 -6.57 -9.58
CA PHE A 112 -4.74 -7.74 -9.61
C PHE A 112 -4.02 -9.07 -9.33
N ASP A 113 -2.78 -9.20 -9.80
CA ASP A 113 -1.93 -10.38 -9.63
C ASP A 113 -0.46 -9.95 -9.63
N PRO A 114 -0.01 -9.25 -8.58
CA PRO A 114 1.37 -8.81 -8.53
C PRO A 114 2.28 -10.06 -8.49
N PRO A 115 3.41 -10.05 -9.22
CA PRO A 115 4.38 -11.14 -9.14
C PRO A 115 4.85 -11.35 -7.69
N GLY A 116 5.36 -12.53 -7.33
CA GLY A 116 5.91 -12.73 -5.97
C GLY A 116 4.92 -13.14 -4.88
N GLY A 117 3.64 -13.38 -5.22
CA GLY A 117 2.70 -14.09 -4.35
C GLY A 117 2.05 -13.26 -3.24
N LEU A 118 2.11 -11.93 -3.32
CA LEU A 118 1.54 -11.02 -2.33
C LEU A 118 0.20 -10.45 -2.82
N HIS A 119 -0.93 -10.92 -2.30
CA HIS A 119 -2.24 -10.42 -2.71
C HIS A 119 -2.54 -9.04 -2.08
N PRO A 120 -2.97 -8.03 -2.86
CA PRO A 120 -3.15 -6.67 -2.32
C PRO A 120 -4.22 -6.63 -1.24
N TYR A 121 -5.34 -7.31 -1.45
CA TYR A 121 -6.44 -7.29 -0.50
C TYR A 121 -6.22 -8.17 0.73
N VAL A 122 -5.07 -8.86 0.84
CA VAL A 122 -4.76 -9.71 1.99
C VAL A 122 -3.44 -9.27 2.62
N GLN A 123 -2.31 -9.53 1.95
CA GLN A 123 -0.99 -9.21 2.49
C GLN A 123 -0.75 -7.71 2.62
N VAL A 124 -1.12 -6.91 1.61
CA VAL A 124 -0.90 -5.45 1.68
C VAL A 124 -1.83 -4.79 2.70
N VAL A 125 -3.10 -5.21 2.77
CA VAL A 125 -4.04 -4.77 3.81
C VAL A 125 -3.50 -5.06 5.21
N ALA A 126 -3.02 -6.28 5.44
CA ALA A 126 -2.44 -6.66 6.73
C ALA A 126 -1.15 -5.88 7.05
N ALA A 127 -0.25 -5.73 6.07
CA ALA A 127 0.99 -4.98 6.23
C ALA A 127 0.72 -3.49 6.52
N ALA A 128 -0.19 -2.85 5.79
CA ALA A 128 -0.60 -1.47 6.04
C ALA A 128 -1.21 -1.32 7.44
N THR A 129 -1.99 -2.30 7.90
CA THR A 129 -2.55 -2.32 9.26
C THR A 129 -1.45 -2.37 10.33
N VAL A 130 -0.46 -3.26 10.17
CA VAL A 130 0.69 -3.38 11.10
C VAL A 130 1.51 -2.09 11.13
N ILE A 131 1.82 -1.53 9.95
CA ILE A 131 2.56 -0.27 9.81
C ILE A 131 1.83 0.88 10.50
N GLY A 132 0.53 1.04 10.25
CA GLY A 132 -0.28 2.09 10.87
C GLY A 132 -0.33 1.95 12.40
N ASN A 133 -0.64 0.76 12.90
CA ASN A 133 -0.71 0.48 14.34
C ASN A 133 0.62 0.73 15.07
N ARG A 134 1.75 0.68 14.34
CA ARG A 134 3.10 0.79 14.90
C ARG A 134 3.91 1.90 14.24
N ALA A 135 3.27 2.96 13.73
CA ALA A 135 3.94 4.03 13.00
C ALA A 135 5.09 4.69 13.77
N SER A 136 4.92 4.91 15.09
CA SER A 136 6.01 5.43 15.94
C SER A 136 7.23 4.51 16.03
N ARG A 137 7.05 3.20 15.81
CA ARG A 137 8.14 2.21 15.70
C ARG A 137 8.73 2.22 14.30
N VAL A 138 7.92 2.36 13.25
CA VAL A 138 8.40 2.51 11.86
C VAL A 138 9.41 3.65 11.76
N VAL A 139 9.08 4.83 12.30
CA VAL A 139 9.96 6.01 12.31
C VAL A 139 11.27 5.77 13.10
N LYS A 140 11.26 4.86 14.07
CA LYS A 140 12.44 4.56 14.92
C LYS A 140 13.29 3.40 14.41
N ALA A 141 12.67 2.42 13.75
CA ALA A 141 13.28 1.15 13.39
C ALA A 141 13.65 1.06 11.89
N THR A 142 13.04 1.90 11.05
CA THR A 142 13.22 1.90 9.60
C THR A 142 13.40 3.31 9.07
N ASP A 143 13.78 3.44 7.80
CA ASP A 143 13.65 4.71 7.08
C ASP A 143 12.17 4.93 6.72
N PRO A 144 11.48 5.92 7.32
CA PRO A 144 10.04 6.12 7.14
C PRO A 144 9.68 6.72 5.77
N GLU A 145 10.60 7.45 5.11
CA GLU A 145 10.30 8.11 3.84
C GLU A 145 10.00 7.11 2.71
N PRO A 146 10.81 6.07 2.45
CA PRO A 146 10.49 5.05 1.46
C PRO A 146 9.19 4.31 1.77
N VAL A 147 8.91 4.04 3.06
CA VAL A 147 7.68 3.35 3.47
C VAL A 147 6.47 4.22 3.15
N LEU A 148 6.50 5.49 3.55
CA LEU A 148 5.43 6.44 3.28
C LEU A 148 5.22 6.66 1.78
N SER A 149 6.30 6.73 1.00
CA SER A 149 6.24 6.81 -0.46
C SER A 149 5.55 5.59 -1.07
N SER A 150 5.89 4.37 -0.63
CA SER A 150 5.24 3.15 -1.13
C SER A 150 3.77 3.05 -0.70
N VAL A 151 3.40 3.50 0.51
CA VAL A 151 2.00 3.58 0.93
C VAL A 151 1.20 4.51 0.01
N PHE A 152 1.73 5.71 -0.28
CA PHE A 152 1.07 6.65 -1.18
C PHE A 152 1.03 6.16 -2.63
N GLU A 153 2.07 5.49 -3.09
CA GLU A 153 2.12 4.88 -4.42
C GLU A 153 1.05 3.79 -4.58
N LEU A 154 0.91 2.87 -3.64
CA LEU A 154 -0.15 1.85 -3.67
C LEU A 154 -1.55 2.46 -3.59
N PHE A 155 -1.70 3.54 -2.83
CA PHE A 155 -2.95 4.28 -2.76
C PHE A 155 -3.29 4.97 -4.11
N ASP A 156 -2.31 5.60 -4.76
CA ASP A 156 -2.49 6.19 -6.08
C ASP A 156 -2.85 5.14 -7.12
N LEU A 157 -2.14 4.01 -7.16
CA LEU A 157 -2.46 2.89 -8.05
C LEU A 157 -3.86 2.31 -7.83
N THR A 158 -4.30 2.23 -6.57
CA THR A 158 -5.65 1.77 -6.22
C THR A 158 -6.70 2.75 -6.74
N SER A 159 -6.57 4.03 -6.40
CA SER A 159 -7.54 5.06 -6.78
C SER A 159 -7.55 5.36 -8.28
N ALA A 160 -6.40 5.33 -8.95
CA ALA A 160 -6.31 5.52 -10.40
C ALA A 160 -6.89 4.34 -11.17
N GLY A 161 -6.72 3.11 -10.65
CA GLY A 161 -7.37 1.91 -11.19
C GLY A 161 -8.90 2.05 -11.19
N TRP A 162 -9.48 2.58 -10.10
CA TRP A 162 -10.91 2.83 -10.01
C TRP A 162 -11.41 3.91 -10.97
N GLU A 163 -10.66 5.01 -11.10
CA GLU A 163 -11.09 6.15 -11.91
C GLU A 163 -10.92 5.93 -13.41
N TYR A 164 -9.83 5.27 -13.83
CA TYR A 164 -9.47 5.20 -15.26
C TYR A 164 -9.17 3.78 -15.74
N GLY A 165 -8.77 2.87 -14.84
CA GLY A 165 -8.37 1.50 -15.18
C GLY A 165 -9.52 0.50 -15.24
N ARG A 166 -10.78 0.95 -15.18
CA ARG A 166 -11.99 0.10 -15.15
C ARG A 166 -12.00 -0.95 -14.03
N VAL A 167 -11.24 -0.71 -12.96
CA VAL A 167 -11.23 -1.57 -11.78
C VAL A 167 -12.48 -1.28 -10.98
N ARG A 168 -13.34 -2.28 -10.81
CA ARG A 168 -14.55 -2.10 -10.01
C ARG A 168 -14.17 -1.99 -8.53
N PRO A 169 -14.57 -0.93 -7.83
CA PRO A 169 -14.33 -0.80 -6.39
C PRO A 169 -15.27 -1.73 -5.62
N ASP A 170 -14.73 -2.76 -4.97
CA ASP A 170 -15.48 -3.62 -4.06
C ASP A 170 -15.10 -3.34 -2.60
N THR A 171 -15.69 -4.08 -1.66
CA THR A 171 -15.40 -3.89 -0.22
C THR A 171 -13.94 -4.16 0.11
N ASP A 172 -13.28 -5.07 -0.60
CA ASP A 172 -11.88 -5.45 -0.35
C ASP A 172 -10.93 -4.35 -0.83
N GLY A 173 -11.20 -3.77 -2.00
CA GLY A 173 -10.52 -2.57 -2.48
C GLY A 173 -10.77 -1.35 -1.59
N ALA A 174 -12.00 -1.16 -1.11
CA ALA A 174 -12.32 -0.08 -0.18
C ALA A 174 -11.54 -0.23 1.14
N GLU A 175 -11.46 -1.44 1.69
CA GLU A 175 -10.66 -1.73 2.89
C GLU A 175 -9.18 -1.43 2.63
N LEU A 176 -8.61 -1.85 1.50
CA LEU A 176 -7.22 -1.51 1.12
C LEU A 176 -6.99 0.00 1.10
N ALA A 177 -7.85 0.77 0.44
CA ALA A 177 -7.72 2.22 0.40
C ALA A 177 -7.76 2.84 1.80
N MET A 178 -8.69 2.39 2.65
CA MET A 178 -8.82 2.90 4.01
C MET A 178 -7.62 2.55 4.90
N ARG A 179 -7.06 1.34 4.77
CA ARG A 179 -5.85 0.95 5.53
C ARG A 179 -4.62 1.73 5.09
N LEU A 180 -4.47 2.01 3.78
CA LEU A 180 -3.38 2.84 3.28
C LEU A 180 -3.51 4.29 3.76
N ILE A 181 -4.73 4.87 3.76
CA ILE A 181 -4.98 6.21 4.32
C ILE A 181 -4.64 6.25 5.81
N ALA A 182 -5.09 5.25 6.58
CA ALA A 182 -4.81 5.17 8.00
C ALA A 182 -3.29 5.04 8.27
N ALA A 183 -2.60 4.16 7.56
CA ALA A 183 -1.15 4.02 7.67
C ALA A 183 -0.40 5.32 7.33
N ALA A 184 -0.79 6.00 6.25
CA ALA A 184 -0.21 7.28 5.86
C ALA A 184 -0.42 8.35 6.93
N ARG A 185 -1.63 8.43 7.53
CA ARG A 185 -1.90 9.35 8.65
C ARG A 185 -0.98 9.08 9.83
N GLU A 186 -0.94 7.84 10.30
CA GLU A 186 -0.17 7.50 11.51
C GLU A 186 1.33 7.70 11.29
N ILE A 187 1.87 7.39 10.09
CA ILE A 187 3.28 7.68 9.77
C ILE A 187 3.54 9.19 9.74
N ASN A 188 2.70 9.97 9.04
CA ASN A 188 2.87 11.42 8.98
C ASN A 188 2.82 12.06 10.38
N ALA A 189 1.88 11.63 11.23
CA ALA A 189 1.75 12.13 12.60
C ALA A 189 2.95 11.75 13.50
N ALA A 190 3.65 10.65 13.17
CA ALA A 190 4.84 10.22 13.90
C ALA A 190 6.14 10.91 13.43
N LEU A 191 6.12 11.58 12.26
CA LEU A 191 7.27 12.31 11.73
C LEU A 191 7.37 13.72 12.34
N PRO A 192 8.56 14.17 12.75
CA PRO A 192 8.75 15.53 13.24
C PRO A 192 8.60 16.60 12.14
N ASP A 193 8.96 16.26 10.91
CA ASP A 193 8.84 17.11 9.72
C ASP A 193 8.35 16.24 8.55
N PRO A 194 7.02 16.10 8.35
CA PRO A 194 6.48 15.23 7.31
C PRO A 194 6.74 15.80 5.90
N PRO A 195 7.05 14.94 4.91
CA PRO A 195 7.26 15.39 3.55
C PRO A 195 5.97 15.96 2.94
N PRO A 196 6.09 16.83 1.91
CA PRO A 196 4.91 17.37 1.24
C PRO A 196 4.07 16.27 0.59
N LEU A 197 2.74 16.40 0.68
CA LEU A 197 1.82 15.42 0.11
C LEU A 197 2.01 15.26 -1.42
N PRO A 198 2.02 14.01 -1.94
CA PRO A 198 2.11 13.75 -3.36
C PRO A 198 1.04 14.49 -4.17
N GLN A 199 1.34 14.80 -5.44
CA GLN A 199 0.39 15.49 -6.31
C GLN A 199 -0.92 14.70 -6.47
N SER A 200 -0.83 13.38 -6.61
CA SER A 200 -1.99 12.48 -6.73
C SER A 200 -2.96 12.62 -5.54
N VAL A 201 -2.41 12.63 -4.32
CA VAL A 201 -3.17 12.83 -3.08
C VAL A 201 -3.81 14.22 -3.04
N ARG A 202 -3.04 15.27 -3.33
CA ARG A 202 -3.58 16.65 -3.36
C ARG A 202 -4.68 16.82 -4.41
N GLU A 203 -4.58 16.16 -5.56
CA GLU A 203 -5.64 16.15 -6.59
C GLU A 203 -6.92 15.49 -6.08
N LEU A 204 -6.82 14.35 -5.39
CA LEU A 204 -7.98 13.66 -4.81
C LEU A 204 -8.64 14.48 -3.69
N MET A 205 -7.86 15.11 -2.82
CA MET A 205 -8.38 15.96 -1.73
C MET A 205 -9.18 17.16 -2.21
N ARG A 206 -8.96 17.63 -3.46
CA ARG A 206 -9.75 18.72 -4.07
C ARG A 206 -11.08 18.25 -4.63
N ARG A 207 -11.29 16.94 -4.73
CA ARG A 207 -12.51 16.34 -5.27
C ARG A 207 -13.48 15.99 -4.15
N ASN A 208 -14.75 15.87 -4.53
CA ASN A 208 -15.83 15.50 -3.63
C ASN A 208 -16.77 14.45 -4.25
N ASN A 209 -16.21 13.58 -5.08
CA ASN A 209 -16.95 12.49 -5.72
C ASN A 209 -17.04 11.29 -4.78
N THR A 210 -18.24 10.70 -4.71
CA THR A 210 -18.46 9.42 -4.06
C THR A 210 -18.39 8.32 -5.11
N VAL A 211 -17.60 7.29 -4.83
CA VAL A 211 -17.46 6.10 -5.65
C VAL A 211 -18.33 5.00 -5.04
N HIS A 212 -19.13 4.32 -5.85
CA HIS A 212 -19.93 3.18 -5.38
C HIS A 212 -19.04 2.00 -5.05
N VAL A 213 -19.29 1.38 -3.90
CA VAL A 213 -18.61 0.17 -3.43
C VAL A 213 -19.54 -1.02 -3.64
N TYR A 214 -19.04 -2.05 -4.31
CA TYR A 214 -19.80 -3.24 -4.66
C TYR A 214 -19.49 -4.42 -3.73
N ASP A 215 -20.43 -5.36 -3.63
CA ASP A 215 -20.18 -6.68 -3.06
C ASP A 215 -19.11 -7.40 -3.92
N PRO A 216 -18.04 -7.97 -3.33
CA PRO A 216 -17.08 -8.78 -4.10
C PRO A 216 -17.72 -9.97 -4.82
N ALA A 217 -18.82 -10.51 -4.29
CA ALA A 217 -19.49 -11.71 -4.80
C ALA A 217 -20.60 -11.42 -5.84
N GLY A 218 -20.92 -10.16 -6.16
CA GLY A 218 -21.99 -9.85 -7.11
C GLY A 218 -22.12 -8.37 -7.46
N ASP A 219 -23.05 -8.00 -8.34
CA ASP A 219 -23.12 -6.64 -8.90
C ASP A 219 -23.86 -5.61 -8.04
N ARG A 220 -24.12 -5.95 -6.78
CA ARG A 220 -24.87 -5.09 -5.86
C ARG A 220 -23.96 -4.01 -5.26
N VAL A 221 -24.40 -2.76 -5.32
CA VAL A 221 -23.81 -1.67 -4.52
C VAL A 221 -24.17 -1.86 -3.05
N VAL A 222 -23.15 -1.93 -2.19
CA VAL A 222 -23.28 -2.10 -0.73
C VAL A 222 -22.92 -0.83 0.05
N GLY A 223 -22.32 0.16 -0.61
CA GLY A 223 -21.97 1.44 0.01
C GLY A 223 -21.39 2.45 -0.98
N GLY A 224 -20.79 3.51 -0.44
CA GLY A 224 -20.04 4.49 -1.21
C GLY A 224 -18.89 5.07 -0.39
N ILE A 225 -17.81 5.43 -1.06
CA ILE A 225 -16.61 6.01 -0.45
C ILE A 225 -16.22 7.31 -1.17
N ASN A 226 -15.91 8.35 -0.41
CA ASN A 226 -15.40 9.61 -0.95
C ASN A 226 -13.95 9.79 -0.49
N LEU A 227 -13.01 9.28 -1.30
CA LEU A 227 -11.58 9.29 -0.96
C LEU A 227 -11.04 10.68 -0.63
N GLY A 228 -11.52 11.72 -1.33
CA GLY A 228 -11.14 13.10 -1.03
C GLY A 228 -11.61 13.55 0.36
N ALA A 229 -12.81 13.15 0.76
CA ALA A 229 -13.35 13.42 2.09
C ALA A 229 -12.67 12.63 3.20
N GLU A 230 -12.20 11.42 2.93
CA GLU A 230 -11.43 10.61 3.90
C GLU A 230 -10.00 11.13 4.07
N LEU A 231 -9.34 11.57 2.98
CA LEU A 231 -7.96 12.07 3.02
C LEU A 231 -7.81 13.40 3.78
N ARG A 232 -8.77 14.33 3.63
CA ARG A 232 -8.71 15.67 4.24
C ARG A 232 -8.53 15.62 5.77
N PRO A 233 -9.42 14.98 6.55
CA PRO A 233 -9.23 14.86 8.00
C PRO A 233 -8.06 13.96 8.38
N ALA A 234 -7.62 13.05 7.50
CA ALA A 234 -6.51 12.15 7.79
C ALA A 234 -5.14 12.80 7.63
N LEU A 235 -4.96 13.81 6.75
CA LEU A 235 -3.64 14.31 6.37
C LEU A 235 -3.48 15.84 6.48
N LEU A 236 -4.54 16.57 6.89
CA LEU A 236 -4.48 18.02 7.15
C LEU A 236 -4.67 18.38 8.62
N SER A 237 -4.76 17.38 9.50
CA SER A 237 -4.95 17.55 10.94
C SER A 237 -3.68 18.00 11.64
#